data_AF-A0A139XBG5-F1
#
_entry.id   AF-A0A139XBG5-F1
#
_cell.length_a   1.000
_cell.length_b   1.000
_cell.length_c   1.000
_cell.angle_alpha   90.00
_cell.angle_beta   90.00
_cell.angle_gamma   90.00
#
_symmetry.space_group_name_H-M   'P 1'
#
loop_
_entity.id
_entity.type
_entity.pdbx_description
1 polymer ?
#
loop_
_entity_poly.entity_id
_entity_poly.type
_entity_poly.pdbx_seq_one_letter_code
_entity_poly.pdbx_strand_id
1 'polypeptide(L)'
;MIFSFSLTNKLSEQLNKPNPLLTGAKTVTRRNWSEKHAQQIVCAYQKGNGTHQAWSNMPYVKGAYRMGFVSLTSVPVFEKLANMPEEDVLAEGGLWASKQEFIEFIKMTPNDFVWVVRFKFFN
;
A
#
# COMPACT_ATOMS: atom_id res chain seq x y z
N MET A 1 -6.89 10.59 -6.60
CA MET A 1 -5.51 10.36 -6.11
C MET A 1 -4.96 9.06 -6.68
N ILE A 2 -3.64 8.89 -6.59
CA ILE A 2 -2.90 7.77 -7.18
C ILE A 2 -2.21 6.98 -6.08
N PHE A 3 -2.32 5.67 -6.16
CA PHE A 3 -1.53 4.72 -5.39
C PHE A 3 -0.52 4.08 -6.33
N SER A 4 0.76 4.33 -6.09
CA SER A 4 1.85 3.67 -6.82
C SER A 4 2.29 2.40 -6.10
N PHE A 5 2.46 1.32 -6.84
CA PHE A 5 2.86 0.00 -6.34
C PHE A 5 4.23 -0.45 -6.87
N SER A 6 5.10 0.51 -7.18
CA SER A 6 6.41 0.25 -7.79
C SER A 6 7.28 -0.72 -6.99
N LEU A 7 7.27 -0.58 -5.66
CA LEU A 7 8.02 -1.45 -4.76
C LEU A 7 7.49 -2.89 -4.79
N THR A 8 6.18 -3.05 -4.73
CA THR A 8 5.50 -4.34 -4.81
C THR A 8 5.79 -5.03 -6.14
N ASN A 9 5.70 -4.30 -7.25
CA ASN A 9 5.98 -4.84 -8.59
C ASN A 9 7.44 -5.33 -8.70
N LYS A 10 8.39 -4.45 -8.35
CA LYS A 10 9.83 -4.78 -8.38
C LYS A 10 10.16 -6.00 -7.54
N LEU A 11 9.62 -6.08 -6.33
CA LEU A 11 9.85 -7.23 -5.46
C LEU A 11 9.24 -8.52 -6.00
N SER A 12 8.00 -8.47 -6.51
CA SER A 12 7.38 -9.66 -7.09
C SER A 12 8.17 -10.19 -8.29
N GLU A 13 8.71 -9.30 -9.12
CA GLU A 13 9.59 -9.64 -10.25
C GLU A 13 10.91 -10.24 -9.75
N GLN A 14 11.59 -9.60 -8.79
CA GLN A 14 12.86 -10.08 -8.23
C GLN A 14 12.74 -11.46 -7.58
N LEU A 15 11.62 -11.72 -6.90
CA LEU A 15 11.35 -12.99 -6.24
C LEU A 15 10.73 -14.04 -7.18
N ASN A 16 10.50 -13.70 -8.45
CA ASN A 16 9.78 -14.53 -9.41
C ASN A 16 8.42 -15.03 -8.87
N LYS A 17 7.69 -14.15 -8.19
CA LYS A 17 6.36 -14.40 -7.60
C LYS A 17 5.27 -13.67 -8.36
N PRO A 18 4.02 -14.19 -8.37
CA PRO A 18 2.88 -13.44 -8.89
C PRO A 18 2.73 -12.09 -8.22
N ASN A 19 2.28 -11.08 -8.97
CA ASN A 19 2.06 -9.76 -8.40
C ASN A 19 0.93 -9.81 -7.35
N PRO A 20 1.20 -9.50 -6.07
CA PRO A 20 0.23 -9.68 -5.01
C PRO A 20 -0.94 -8.70 -5.10
N LEU A 21 -0.78 -7.56 -5.78
CA LEU A 21 -1.90 -6.65 -6.07
C LEU A 21 -2.87 -7.27 -7.08
N LEU A 22 -2.33 -7.84 -8.17
CA LEU A 22 -3.14 -8.43 -9.25
C LEU A 22 -3.80 -9.75 -8.85
N THR A 23 -3.20 -10.50 -7.92
CA THR A 23 -3.80 -11.73 -7.36
C THR A 23 -4.81 -11.46 -6.24
N GLY A 24 -4.93 -10.21 -5.78
CA GLY A 24 -5.81 -9.85 -4.65
C GLY A 24 -5.24 -10.19 -3.27
N ALA A 25 -4.02 -10.74 -3.19
CA ALA A 25 -3.36 -11.03 -1.92
C ALA A 25 -3.01 -9.76 -1.14
N LYS A 26 -2.63 -8.67 -1.83
CA LYS A 26 -2.35 -7.37 -1.22
C LYS A 26 -3.65 -6.58 -1.01
N THR A 27 -4.06 -6.42 0.24
CA THR A 27 -5.27 -5.70 0.66
C THR A 27 -5.00 -4.56 1.64
N VAL A 28 -3.76 -4.43 2.12
CA VAL A 28 -3.31 -3.29 2.93
C VAL A 28 -2.02 -2.69 2.37
N THR A 29 -1.84 -1.40 2.58
CA THR A 29 -0.59 -0.71 2.35
C THR A 29 -0.29 0.30 3.44
N ARG A 30 0.93 0.26 3.95
CA ARG A 30 1.52 1.27 4.83
C ARG A 30 2.28 2.31 4.03
N ARG A 31 2.01 3.59 4.31
CA ARG A 31 2.56 4.73 3.57
C ARG A 31 3.10 5.79 4.51
N ASN A 32 4.35 6.20 4.27
CA ASN A 32 4.93 7.38 4.88
C ASN A 32 4.48 8.63 4.11
N TRP A 33 3.24 9.05 4.33
CA TRP A 33 2.68 10.26 3.74
C TRP A 33 2.74 11.43 4.71
N SER A 34 2.86 12.65 4.15
CA SER A 34 2.59 13.85 4.91
C SER A 34 1.12 13.88 5.34
N GLU A 35 0.85 14.51 6.48
CA GLU A 35 -0.51 14.66 6.99
C GLU A 35 -1.46 15.27 5.96
N LYS A 36 -1.01 16.30 5.23
CA LYS A 36 -1.79 16.94 4.16
C LYS A 36 -2.23 15.94 3.08
N HIS A 37 -1.33 15.05 2.64
CA HIS A 37 -1.68 14.05 1.63
C HIS A 37 -2.66 13.02 2.18
N ALA A 38 -2.44 12.56 3.40
CA ALA A 38 -3.33 11.59 4.04
C ALA A 38 -4.72 12.16 4.31
N GLN A 39 -4.81 13.42 4.77
CA GLN A 39 -6.09 14.10 4.98
C GLN A 39 -6.89 14.22 3.69
N GLN A 40 -6.26 14.40 2.52
CA GLN A 40 -6.98 14.37 1.25
C GLN A 40 -7.65 13.01 1.01
N ILE A 41 -6.98 11.90 1.38
CA ILE A 41 -7.51 10.54 1.19
C ILE A 41 -8.65 10.28 2.17
N VAL A 42 -8.44 10.64 3.44
CA VAL A 42 -9.45 10.53 4.51
C VAL A 42 -10.70 11.33 4.14
N CYS A 43 -10.54 12.59 3.74
CA CYS A 43 -11.65 13.44 3.30
C CYS A 43 -12.37 12.88 2.07
N ALA A 44 -11.63 12.31 1.11
CA ALA A 44 -12.23 11.68 -0.06
C ALA A 44 -13.09 10.47 0.36
N TYR A 45 -12.56 9.60 1.21
CA TYR A 45 -13.29 8.45 1.76
C TYR A 45 -14.57 8.88 2.51
N GLN A 46 -14.46 9.85 3.42
CA GLN A 46 -15.60 10.36 4.20
C GLN A 46 -16.70 10.98 3.33
N LYS A 47 -16.36 11.50 2.16
CA LYS A 47 -17.32 12.03 1.17
C LYS A 47 -17.89 10.96 0.23
N GLY A 48 -17.65 9.67 0.52
CA GLY A 48 -18.08 8.55 -0.33
C GLY A 48 -17.22 8.33 -1.57
N ASN A 49 -16.06 8.99 -1.68
CA ASN A 49 -15.13 8.85 -2.80
C ASN A 49 -13.84 8.12 -2.36
N GLY A 50 -13.99 6.84 -2.00
CA GLY A 50 -12.90 5.96 -1.59
C GLY A 50 -12.17 5.25 -2.74
N THR A 51 -12.47 5.57 -4.00
CA THR A 51 -11.86 4.88 -5.15
C THR A 51 -10.72 5.70 -5.73
N HIS A 52 -9.57 5.06 -5.90
CA HIS A 52 -8.34 5.70 -6.35
C HIS A 52 -7.65 4.86 -7.42
N GLN A 53 -6.87 5.52 -8.28
CA GLN A 53 -6.16 4.83 -9.36
C GLN A 53 -4.95 4.09 -8.80
N ALA A 54 -4.78 2.83 -9.21
CA ALA A 54 -3.59 2.04 -8.94
C ALA A 54 -2.65 2.09 -10.14
N TRP A 55 -1.38 2.41 -9.91
CA TRP A 55 -0.38 2.56 -10.95
C TRP A 55 0.87 1.72 -10.66
N SER A 56 1.53 1.26 -11.72
CA SER A 56 2.77 0.49 -11.61
C SER A 56 3.93 1.31 -11.06
N ASN A 57 3.88 2.63 -11.23
CA ASN A 57 4.76 3.60 -10.61
C ASN A 57 4.04 4.97 -10.53
N MET A 58 4.73 6.03 -10.09
CA MET A 58 4.18 7.38 -10.23
C MET A 58 3.89 7.68 -11.71
N PRO A 59 2.74 8.28 -12.08
CA PRO A 59 2.31 8.37 -13.48
C PRO A 59 3.22 9.16 -14.42
N TYR A 60 4.06 10.05 -13.85
CA TYR A 60 5.02 10.84 -14.60
C TYR A 60 6.34 10.10 -14.88
N VAL A 61 6.54 8.89 -14.33
CA VAL A 61 7.72 8.07 -14.61
C VAL A 61 7.53 7.38 -15.97
N LYS A 62 8.53 7.47 -16.85
CA LYS A 62 8.49 6.81 -18.17
C LYS A 62 8.23 5.29 -18.02
N GLY A 63 7.22 4.79 -18.73
CA GLY A 63 6.80 3.38 -18.68
C GLY A 63 5.82 3.06 -17.53
N ALA A 64 5.45 4.02 -16.70
CA ALA A 64 4.36 3.84 -15.75
C ALA A 64 3.03 3.64 -16.48
N TYR A 65 2.23 2.68 -16.02
CA TYR A 65 0.91 2.39 -16.58
C TYR A 65 -0.10 2.19 -15.45
N ARG A 66 -1.37 2.46 -15.73
CA ARG A 66 -2.47 2.23 -14.79
C ARG A 66 -2.75 0.73 -14.72
N MET A 67 -2.68 0.18 -13.51
CA MET A 67 -2.92 -1.24 -13.25
C MET A 67 -4.40 -1.54 -12.98
N GLY A 68 -5.15 -0.55 -12.50
CA GLY A 68 -6.55 -0.71 -12.13
C GLY A 68 -6.96 0.36 -11.12
N PHE A 69 -7.83 -0.02 -10.19
CA PHE A 69 -8.34 0.83 -9.13
C PHE A 69 -8.26 0.13 -7.77
N VAL A 70 -8.11 0.93 -6.72
CA VAL A 70 -8.28 0.50 -5.34
C VAL A 70 -9.50 1.20 -4.76
N SER A 71 -10.39 0.46 -4.11
CA SER A 71 -11.47 1.01 -3.29
C SER A 71 -11.15 0.78 -1.82
N LEU A 72 -11.09 1.87 -1.06
CA LEU A 72 -10.82 1.82 0.38
C LEU A 72 -11.94 1.10 1.11
N THR A 73 -11.58 0.14 1.97
CA THR A 73 -12.54 -0.62 2.79
C THR A 73 -12.76 -0.01 4.17
N SER A 74 -11.84 0.84 4.61
CA SER A 74 -11.92 1.56 5.88
C SER A 74 -11.27 2.93 5.74
N VAL A 75 -11.56 3.82 6.70
CA VAL A 75 -10.82 5.08 6.83
C VAL A 75 -9.33 4.77 7.06
N PRO A 76 -8.39 5.49 6.39
CA PRO A 76 -6.98 5.39 6.71
C PRO A 76 -6.72 5.76 8.17
N VAL A 77 -5.84 4.98 8.82
CA VAL A 77 -5.46 5.21 10.22
C VAL A 77 -3.98 5.52 10.31
N PHE A 78 -3.59 6.38 11.26
CA PHE A 78 -2.21 6.70 11.53
C PHE A 78 -1.73 5.89 12.73
N GLU A 79 -0.86 4.91 12.49
CA GLU A 79 -0.45 3.93 13.51
C GLU A 79 1.07 3.77 13.57
N LYS A 80 1.58 3.37 14.73
CA LYS A 80 2.98 2.96 14.87
C LYS A 80 3.22 1.66 14.11
N LEU A 81 4.36 1.54 13.43
CA LEU A 81 4.76 0.28 12.79
C LEU A 81 4.87 -0.88 13.78
N ALA A 82 5.24 -0.61 15.04
CA ALA A 82 5.23 -1.60 16.12
C ALA A 82 3.83 -2.20 16.38
N ASN A 83 2.75 -1.54 15.99
CA ASN A 83 1.38 -2.03 16.16
C ASN A 83 0.89 -2.87 14.98
N MET A 84 1.67 -3.00 13.90
CA MET A 84 1.34 -3.88 12.78
C MET A 84 1.16 -5.32 13.27
N PRO A 85 0.00 -5.97 13.02
CA PRO A 85 -0.18 -7.40 13.26
C PRO A 85 0.72 -8.25 12.34
N GLU A 86 1.14 -9.44 12.78
CA GLU A 86 1.91 -10.36 11.91
C GLU A 86 1.09 -10.83 10.70
N GLU A 87 -0.23 -11.02 10.87
CA GLU A 87 -1.15 -11.36 9.77
C GLU A 87 -1.17 -10.29 8.66
N ASP A 88 -0.90 -9.03 9.01
CA ASP A 88 -0.87 -7.94 8.04
C ASP A 88 0.36 -8.03 7.11
N VAL A 89 1.38 -8.87 7.41
CA VAL A 89 2.49 -9.15 6.48
C VAL A 89 1.99 -9.84 5.22
N LEU A 90 1.05 -10.78 5.38
CA LEU A 90 0.40 -11.44 4.25
C LEU A 90 -0.48 -10.45 3.51
N ALA A 91 -1.25 -9.63 4.22
CA ALA A 91 -2.11 -8.61 3.62
C ALA A 91 -1.33 -7.47 2.92
N GLU A 92 -0.08 -7.21 3.30
CA GLU A 92 0.84 -6.31 2.58
C GLU A 92 1.36 -6.95 1.27
N GLY A 93 1.05 -8.22 1.02
CA GLY A 93 1.36 -8.94 -0.21
C GLY A 93 2.23 -10.18 -0.03
N GLY A 94 2.59 -10.56 1.21
CA GLY A 94 3.29 -11.82 1.49
C GLY A 94 4.66 -11.94 0.82
N LEU A 95 5.32 -10.80 0.57
CA LEU A 95 6.65 -10.76 -0.06
C LEU A 95 7.79 -10.88 0.97
N TRP A 96 7.45 -10.85 2.26
CA TRP A 96 8.38 -10.92 3.39
C TRP A 96 8.00 -12.10 4.29
N ALA A 97 8.98 -12.66 4.99
CA ALA A 97 8.81 -13.75 5.93
C ALA A 97 8.31 -13.27 7.30
N SER A 98 8.55 -12.01 7.67
CA SER A 98 8.11 -11.45 8.95
C SER A 98 7.84 -9.94 8.88
N LYS A 99 7.15 -9.41 9.88
CA LYS A 99 6.99 -7.96 10.09
C LYS A 99 8.33 -7.25 10.23
N GLN A 100 9.31 -7.87 10.88
CA GLN A 100 10.62 -7.24 11.06
C GLN A 100 11.32 -7.05 9.71
N GLU A 101 11.31 -8.06 8.85
CA GLU A 101 11.87 -7.97 7.50
C GLU A 101 11.16 -6.88 6.68
N PHE A 102 9.83 -6.78 6.79
CA PHE A 102 9.06 -5.71 6.15
C PHE A 102 9.54 -4.32 6.60
N ILE A 103 9.68 -4.09 7.91
CA ILE A 103 10.09 -2.80 8.50
C ILE A 103 11.52 -2.43 8.06
N GLU A 104 12.45 -3.38 8.10
CA GLU A 104 13.83 -3.20 7.65
C GLU A 104 13.88 -2.85 6.16
N PHE A 105 13.08 -3.54 5.35
CA PHE A 105 13.03 -3.32 3.91
C PHE A 105 12.53 -1.93 3.52
N ILE A 106 11.51 -1.41 4.21
CA ILE A 106 11.02 -0.03 4.01
C ILE A 106 11.94 1.04 4.63
N LYS A 107 13.05 0.62 5.26
CA LYS A 107 14.05 1.48 5.92
C LYS A 107 13.44 2.38 6.99
N MET A 108 12.49 1.84 7.75
CA MET A 108 11.87 2.50 8.89
C MET A 108 12.17 1.73 10.18
N THR A 109 11.77 2.29 11.31
CA THR A 109 11.89 1.70 12.63
C THR A 109 10.51 1.33 13.18
N PRO A 110 10.40 0.38 14.13
CA PRO A 110 9.12 0.06 14.76
C PRO A 110 8.45 1.26 15.45
N ASN A 111 9.21 2.29 15.82
CA ASN A 111 8.70 3.49 16.47
C ASN A 111 8.14 4.53 15.50
N ASP A 112 8.39 4.38 14.19
CA ASP A 112 7.85 5.29 13.20
C ASP A 112 6.36 5.09 13.00
N PHE A 113 5.68 6.18 12.64
CA PHE A 113 4.27 6.17 12.32
C PHE A 113 4.05 6.18 10.82
N VAL A 114 3.03 5.44 10.37
CA VAL A 114 2.64 5.33 8.98
C VAL A 114 1.13 5.41 8.84
N TRP A 115 0.68 5.81 7.66
CA TRP A 115 -0.72 5.71 7.28
C TRP A 115 -1.02 4.32 6.77
N VAL A 116 -1.97 3.64 7.40
CA VAL A 116 -2.44 2.32 7.01
C VAL A 116 -3.70 2.46 6.21
N VAL A 117 -3.65 1.91 5.00
CA VAL A 117 -4.72 2.02 4.05
C VAL A 117 -5.16 0.61 3.67
N ARG A 118 -6.39 0.25 4.04
CA ARG A 118 -7.02 -1.04 3.68
C ARG A 118 -7.93 -0.86 2.47
N PHE A 119 -7.85 -1.77 1.52
CA PHE A 119 -8.51 -1.64 0.23
C PHE A 119 -8.84 -2.98 -0.42
N LYS A 120 -9.73 -2.92 -1.42
CA LYS A 120 -9.91 -3.96 -2.44
C LYS A 120 -9.41 -3.45 -3.78
N PHE A 121 -8.69 -4.30 -4.51
CA PHE A 121 -8.21 -4.01 -5.86
C PHE A 121 -9.17 -4.61 -6.91
N PHE A 122 -9.35 -3.90 -8.01
CA PHE A 122 -10.08 -4.36 -9.20
C PHE A 122 -9.47 -3.71 -10.45
N ASN A 123 -9.37 -4.46 -11.54
CA ASN A 123 -8.78 -4.01 -12.81
C ASN A 123 -9.78 -4.05 -13.97
#